data_AF-A0A2Z2MAS0-F1
#
_entry.id   AF-A0A2Z2MAS0-F1
#
_cell.length_a   1.000
_cell.length_b   1.000
_cell.length_c   1.000
_cell.angle_alpha   90.00
_cell.angle_beta   90.00
_cell.angle_gamma   90.00
#
_symmetry.space_group_name_H-M   'P 1'
#
loop_
_entity.id
_entity.type
_entity.pdbx_description
1 polymer ?
#
loop_
_entity_poly.entity_id
_entity_poly.type
_entity_poly.pdbx_seq_one_letter_code
_entity_poly.pdbx_strand_id
1 'polypeptide(L)'
;MVVLYSFFMGLGGLLTLSAIFLTWNLSQRVELGRLGKRRISWCILLGGLLTAIGFFGMMENVESNIVAFLVILGPALIAYALSESGLVKATSALLIQSFLLLPLVLLRKDLIMDVVELGSTLSQLLLINAVVGYVRTPPEYRSLAGLSAWGVLISVWFISFDAVKLAGSVIYLISVALWLYTLLRLHTVSIERFHNSAQEGL
;
A
#
# COMPACT_ATOMS: atom_id res chain seq x y z
N MET A 1 -0.18 -27.75 0.81
CA MET A 1 0.49 -26.43 0.81
C MET A 1 -0.21 -25.42 -0.10
N VAL A 2 -0.56 -25.78 -1.34
CA VAL A 2 -1.25 -24.88 -2.30
C VAL A 2 -2.54 -24.27 -1.74
N VAL A 3 -3.41 -25.07 -1.09
CA VAL A 3 -4.67 -24.56 -0.50
C VAL A 3 -4.44 -23.51 0.58
N LEU A 4 -3.46 -23.73 1.46
CA LEU A 4 -3.15 -22.81 2.56
C LEU A 4 -2.53 -21.50 2.04
N TYR A 5 -1.65 -21.61 1.03
CA TYR A 5 -1.09 -20.47 0.31
C TYR A 5 -2.19 -19.61 -0.34
N SER A 6 -3.08 -20.23 -1.12
CA SER A 6 -4.18 -19.55 -1.77
C SER A 6 -5.14 -18.89 -0.78
N PHE A 7 -5.40 -19.55 0.36
CA PHE A 7 -6.21 -18.98 1.43
C PHE A 7 -5.57 -17.72 2.02
N PHE A 8 -4.28 -17.74 2.37
CA PHE A 8 -3.59 -16.58 2.92
C PHE A 8 -3.47 -15.43 1.94
N MET A 9 -3.17 -15.72 0.67
CA MET A 9 -3.09 -14.70 -0.37
C MET A 9 -4.47 -14.09 -0.66
N GLY A 10 -5.53 -14.89 -0.72
CA GLY A 10 -6.90 -14.40 -0.91
C GLY A 10 -7.37 -13.50 0.24
N LEU A 11 -7.12 -13.92 1.48
CA LEU A 11 -7.43 -13.10 2.66
C LEU A 11 -6.61 -11.81 2.68
N GLY A 12 -5.32 -11.89 2.40
CA GLY A 12 -4.43 -10.73 2.31
C GLY A 12 -4.86 -9.73 1.22
N GLY A 13 -5.38 -10.21 0.09
CA GLY A 13 -5.96 -9.38 -0.96
C GLY A 13 -7.19 -8.59 -0.49
N LEU A 14 -8.13 -9.26 0.19
CA LEU A 14 -9.31 -8.60 0.77
C LEU A 14 -8.94 -7.54 1.82
N LEU A 15 -7.97 -7.85 2.67
CA LEU A 15 -7.45 -6.89 3.66
C LEU A 15 -6.75 -5.72 2.98
N THR A 16 -6.01 -5.95 1.90
CA THR A 16 -5.34 -4.90 1.12
C THR A 16 -6.35 -3.93 0.50
N LEU A 17 -7.45 -4.43 -0.07
CA LEU A 17 -8.54 -3.58 -0.57
C LEU A 17 -9.13 -2.69 0.53
N SER A 18 -9.35 -3.27 1.71
CA SER A 18 -9.85 -2.54 2.88
C SER A 18 -8.84 -1.47 3.31
N ALA A 19 -7.55 -1.78 3.32
CA ALA A 19 -6.48 -0.85 3.65
C ALA A 19 -6.33 0.28 2.62
N ILE A 20 -6.51 0.02 1.33
CA ILE A 20 -6.57 1.06 0.28
C ILE A 20 -7.68 2.06 0.60
N PHE A 21 -8.89 1.57 0.89
CA PHE A 21 -10.04 2.43 1.20
C PHE A 21 -9.82 3.26 2.47
N LEU A 22 -9.27 2.65 3.52
CA LEU A 22 -8.93 3.34 4.77
C LEU A 22 -7.83 4.40 4.57
N THR A 23 -6.81 4.07 3.77
CA THR A 23 -5.73 5.02 3.42
C THR A 23 -6.30 6.22 2.69
N TRP A 24 -7.16 5.99 1.69
CA TRP A 24 -7.86 7.07 0.98
C TRP A 24 -8.69 7.97 1.92
N ASN A 25 -9.48 7.37 2.80
CA ASN A 25 -10.31 8.13 3.76
C ASN A 25 -9.44 8.98 4.69
N LEU A 26 -8.33 8.41 5.19
CA LEU A 26 -7.35 9.14 5.99
C LEU A 26 -6.72 10.29 5.18
N SER A 27 -6.31 10.02 3.94
CA SER A 27 -5.79 11.04 3.01
C SER A 27 -6.78 12.16 2.77
N GLN A 28 -8.07 11.85 2.57
CA GLN A 28 -9.12 12.87 2.39
C GLN A 28 -9.22 13.81 3.58
N ARG A 29 -9.19 13.27 4.81
CA ARG A 29 -9.26 14.08 6.03
C ARG A 29 -8.03 14.95 6.20
N VAL A 30 -6.85 14.40 5.92
CA VAL A 30 -5.58 15.14 5.97
C VAL A 30 -5.52 16.23 4.89
N GLU A 31 -6.01 15.94 3.67
CA GLU A 31 -6.09 16.89 2.56
C GLU A 31 -7.06 18.03 2.85
N LEU A 32 -8.27 17.72 3.34
CA LEU A 32 -9.25 18.72 3.75
C LEU A 32 -8.71 19.65 4.83
N GLY A 33 -8.07 19.09 5.86
CA GLY A 33 -7.54 19.86 6.98
C GLY A 33 -6.34 20.76 6.62
N ARG A 34 -5.67 20.54 5.49
CA ARG A 34 -4.50 21.34 5.06
C ARG A 34 -4.71 22.18 3.81
N LEU A 35 -5.36 21.62 2.81
CA LEU A 35 -5.50 22.21 1.47
C LEU A 35 -6.92 22.69 1.17
N GLY A 36 -7.90 22.33 2.01
CA GLY A 36 -9.32 22.69 1.81
C GLY A 36 -9.96 22.07 0.57
N LYS A 37 -9.28 21.13 -0.10
CA LYS A 37 -9.72 20.43 -1.31
C LYS A 37 -9.64 18.92 -1.11
N ARG A 38 -10.33 18.15 -1.95
CA ARG A 38 -10.38 16.67 -1.93
C ARG A 38 -9.88 16.03 -3.22
N ARG A 39 -9.14 16.76 -4.06
CA ARG A 39 -8.89 16.33 -5.45
C ARG A 39 -7.79 15.28 -5.51
N ILE A 40 -6.79 15.37 -4.64
CA ILE A 40 -5.56 14.59 -4.72
C ILE A 40 -5.74 13.21 -4.07
N SER A 41 -6.53 13.13 -3.01
CA SER A 41 -6.93 11.86 -2.39
C SER A 41 -7.64 10.91 -3.36
N TRP A 42 -8.45 11.41 -4.30
CA TRP A 42 -9.06 10.54 -5.32
C TRP A 42 -8.03 9.80 -6.19
N CYS A 43 -6.88 10.41 -6.48
CA CYS A 43 -5.80 9.75 -7.21
C CYS A 43 -5.18 8.59 -6.42
N ILE A 44 -5.14 8.68 -5.08
CA ILE A 44 -4.68 7.59 -4.20
C ILE A 44 -5.64 6.39 -4.28
N LEU A 45 -6.95 6.65 -4.20
CA LEU A 45 -7.96 5.59 -4.33
C LEU A 45 -7.91 4.95 -5.71
N LEU A 46 -7.94 5.78 -6.76
CA LEU A 46 -7.97 5.32 -8.14
C LEU A 46 -6.70 4.54 -8.47
N GLY A 47 -5.53 5.00 -8.03
CA GLY A 47 -4.28 4.28 -8.21
C GLY A 47 -4.29 2.92 -7.51
N GLY A 48 -4.75 2.85 -6.26
CA GLY A 48 -4.87 1.57 -5.54
C GLY A 48 -5.86 0.59 -6.19
N LEU A 49 -6.99 1.08 -6.69
CA LEU A 49 -7.99 0.25 -7.38
C LEU A 49 -7.49 -0.26 -8.74
N LEU A 50 -6.84 0.58 -9.54
CA LEU A 50 -6.26 0.16 -10.83
C LEU A 50 -5.24 -0.97 -10.65
N THR A 51 -4.36 -0.82 -9.66
CA THR A 51 -3.39 -1.87 -9.30
C THR A 51 -4.10 -3.17 -8.90
N ALA A 52 -5.14 -3.08 -8.07
CA ALA A 52 -5.89 -4.27 -7.65
C ALA A 52 -6.58 -4.95 -8.82
N ILE A 53 -7.22 -4.20 -9.72
CA ILE A 53 -7.88 -4.72 -10.93
C ILE A 53 -6.87 -5.42 -11.83
N GLY A 54 -5.71 -4.80 -12.07
CA GLY A 54 -4.67 -5.42 -12.87
C GLY A 54 -4.13 -6.71 -12.23
N PHE A 55 -3.96 -6.73 -10.91
CA PHE A 55 -3.55 -7.94 -10.20
C PHE A 55 -4.60 -9.07 -10.32
N PHE A 56 -5.89 -8.77 -10.16
CA PHE A 56 -6.96 -9.75 -10.38
C PHE A 56 -7.02 -10.25 -11.83
N GLY A 57 -6.83 -9.36 -12.81
CA GLY A 57 -6.77 -9.75 -14.22
C GLY A 57 -5.66 -10.77 -14.49
N MET A 58 -4.49 -10.60 -13.86
CA MET A 58 -3.40 -11.57 -13.95
C MET A 58 -3.81 -12.92 -13.33
N MET A 59 -4.43 -12.94 -12.15
CA MET A 59 -4.83 -14.19 -11.48
C MET A 59 -5.79 -15.06 -12.31
N GLU A 60 -6.61 -14.44 -13.17
CA GLU A 60 -7.50 -15.13 -14.11
C GLU A 60 -6.78 -15.55 -15.42
N ASN A 61 -5.44 -15.51 -15.45
CA ASN A 61 -4.58 -15.72 -16.62
C ASN A 61 -4.91 -14.80 -17.81
N VAL A 62 -5.41 -13.60 -17.55
CA VAL A 62 -5.59 -12.58 -18.59
C VAL A 62 -4.26 -11.88 -18.81
N GLU A 63 -3.37 -12.54 -19.55
CA GLU A 63 -2.09 -11.97 -19.97
C GLU A 63 -2.34 -10.93 -21.08
N SER A 64 -2.42 -9.67 -20.67
CA SER A 64 -2.65 -8.55 -21.59
C SER A 64 -1.79 -7.36 -21.23
N ASN A 65 -1.30 -6.66 -22.26
CA ASN A 65 -0.63 -5.36 -22.10
C ASN A 65 -1.49 -4.35 -21.32
N ILE A 66 -2.83 -4.51 -21.37
CA ILE A 66 -3.77 -3.69 -20.60
C ILE A 66 -3.59 -3.93 -19.10
N VAL A 67 -3.41 -5.18 -18.68
CA VAL A 67 -3.18 -5.54 -17.26
C VAL A 67 -1.88 -4.94 -16.76
N ALA A 68 -0.79 -5.10 -17.51
CA ALA A 68 0.50 -4.49 -17.15
C ALA A 68 0.40 -2.95 -17.07
N PHE A 69 -0.31 -2.32 -18.00
CA PHE A 69 -0.54 -0.87 -17.99
C PHE A 69 -1.30 -0.41 -16.73
N LEU A 70 -2.38 -1.11 -16.35
CA LEU A 70 -3.15 -0.79 -15.15
C LEU A 70 -2.29 -0.86 -13.88
N VAL A 71 -1.44 -1.87 -13.77
CA VAL A 71 -0.58 -2.11 -12.59
C VAL A 71 0.59 -1.13 -12.51
N ILE A 72 1.06 -0.59 -13.64
CA ILE A 72 2.06 0.49 -13.66
C ILE A 72 1.41 1.85 -13.37
N LEU A 73 0.22 2.10 -13.92
CA LEU A 73 -0.48 3.37 -13.76
C LEU A 73 -0.88 3.62 -12.29
N GLY A 74 -1.21 2.57 -11.55
CA GLY A 74 -1.60 2.66 -10.15
C GLY A 74 -0.54 3.31 -9.23
N PRO A 75 0.68 2.76 -9.12
CA PRO A 75 1.79 3.39 -8.41
C PRO A 75 2.09 4.81 -8.88
N ALA A 76 2.02 5.05 -10.20
CA ALA A 76 2.30 6.37 -10.76
C ALA A 76 1.31 7.42 -10.26
N LEU A 77 0.01 7.09 -10.23
CA LEU A 77 -1.03 7.97 -9.68
C LEU A 77 -0.88 8.19 -8.18
N ILE A 78 -0.54 7.14 -7.42
CA ILE A 78 -0.30 7.27 -5.98
C ILE A 78 0.91 8.18 -5.75
N ALA A 79 2.04 7.94 -6.42
CA ALA A 79 3.25 8.75 -6.29
C ALA A 79 3.01 10.21 -6.69
N TYR A 80 2.29 10.45 -7.79
CA TYR A 80 1.88 11.79 -8.20
C TYR A 80 1.05 12.49 -7.12
N ALA A 81 0.04 11.78 -6.58
CA ALA A 81 -0.80 12.32 -5.52
C ALA A 81 0.00 12.67 -4.26
N LEU A 82 0.93 11.80 -3.86
CA LEU A 82 1.78 12.04 -2.70
C LEU A 82 2.72 13.24 -2.91
N SER A 83 3.30 13.37 -4.11
CA SER A 83 4.19 14.47 -4.47
C SER A 83 3.47 15.82 -4.52
N GLU A 84 2.35 15.91 -5.25
CA GLU A 84 1.58 17.15 -5.42
C GLU A 84 0.90 17.62 -4.14
N SER A 85 0.49 16.69 -3.29
CA SER A 85 -0.22 17.06 -2.07
C SER A 85 0.66 17.80 -1.06
N GLY A 86 1.99 17.61 -1.10
CA GLY A 86 2.90 18.09 -0.05
C GLY A 86 2.56 17.55 1.35
N LEU A 87 1.67 16.56 1.43
CA LEU A 87 1.17 15.99 2.69
C LEU A 87 2.15 14.96 3.27
N VAL A 88 2.97 14.36 2.40
CA VAL A 88 3.85 13.25 2.71
C VAL A 88 5.29 13.66 2.42
N LYS A 89 6.13 13.65 3.45
CA LYS A 89 7.57 13.81 3.26
C LYS A 89 8.13 12.54 2.64
N ALA A 90 8.93 12.69 1.58
CA ALA A 90 9.68 11.57 1.01
C ALA A 90 10.56 10.94 2.09
N THR A 91 10.32 9.67 2.40
CA THR A 91 11.13 8.90 3.34
C THR A 91 12.24 8.19 2.58
N SER A 92 13.47 8.23 3.11
CA SER A 92 14.59 7.44 2.57
C SER A 92 14.27 5.94 2.57
N ALA A 93 13.46 5.47 3.52
CA ALA A 93 12.97 4.11 3.58
C ALA A 93 12.22 3.67 2.30
N LEU A 94 11.33 4.51 1.75
CA LEU A 94 10.60 4.19 0.53
C LEU A 94 11.55 4.04 -0.67
N LEU A 95 12.56 4.90 -0.78
CA LEU A 95 13.58 4.81 -1.84
C LEU A 95 14.36 3.50 -1.74
N ILE A 96 14.82 3.17 -0.53
CA ILE A 96 15.55 1.92 -0.28
C ILE A 96 14.67 0.71 -0.59
N GLN A 97 13.41 0.70 -0.14
CA GLN A 97 12.48 -0.39 -0.40
C GLN A 97 12.21 -0.56 -1.91
N SER A 98 12.03 0.55 -2.63
CA SER A 98 11.84 0.53 -4.09
C SER A 98 13.07 -0.02 -4.82
N PHE A 99 14.27 0.38 -4.38
CA PHE A 99 15.52 -0.13 -4.93
C PHE A 99 15.70 -1.64 -4.68
N LEU A 100 15.34 -2.11 -3.48
CA LEU A 100 15.41 -3.53 -3.09
C LEU A 100 14.39 -4.42 -3.81
N LEU A 101 13.40 -3.86 -4.52
CA LEU A 101 12.50 -4.63 -5.36
C LEU A 101 13.09 -4.95 -6.74
N LEU A 102 13.99 -4.12 -7.27
CA LEU A 102 14.53 -4.27 -8.63
C LEU A 102 15.25 -5.61 -8.88
N PRO A 103 16.02 -6.19 -7.93
CA PRO A 103 16.68 -7.46 -8.14
C PRO A 103 15.72 -8.63 -8.43
N LEU A 104 14.45 -8.54 -8.01
CA LEU A 104 13.46 -9.59 -8.25
C LEU A 104 13.15 -9.77 -9.74
N VAL A 105 13.24 -8.70 -10.53
CA VAL A 105 13.07 -8.73 -12.00
C VAL A 105 14.16 -9.55 -12.67
N LEU A 106 15.37 -9.53 -12.11
CA LEU A 106 16.52 -10.22 -12.70
C LEU A 106 16.49 -11.73 -12.43
N LEU A 107 15.70 -12.16 -11.44
CA LEU A 107 15.63 -13.57 -11.01
C LEU A 107 14.59 -14.37 -11.77
N ARG A 108 13.67 -13.72 -12.48
CA ARG A 108 12.50 -14.36 -13.10
C ARG A 108 12.53 -14.19 -14.62
N LYS A 109 11.86 -15.12 -15.31
CA LYS A 109 11.87 -15.24 -16.78
C LYS A 109 10.64 -14.63 -17.45
N ASP A 110 9.60 -14.31 -16.68
CA ASP A 110 8.32 -13.81 -17.19
C ASP A 110 8.16 -12.33 -16.86
N LEU A 111 8.39 -11.51 -17.89
CA LEU A 111 8.42 -10.06 -17.76
C LEU A 111 7.06 -9.45 -17.39
N ILE A 112 5.94 -10.06 -17.81
CA ILE A 112 4.60 -9.51 -17.54
C ILE A 112 4.23 -9.79 -16.09
N MET A 113 4.46 -11.02 -15.63
CA MET A 113 4.26 -11.41 -14.22
C MET A 113 5.11 -10.57 -13.27
N ASP A 114 6.36 -10.31 -13.63
CA ASP A 114 7.28 -9.52 -12.82
C ASP A 114 6.82 -8.06 -12.70
N VAL A 115 6.38 -7.47 -13.81
CA VAL A 115 5.85 -6.09 -13.83
C VAL A 115 4.60 -5.97 -12.94
N VAL A 116 3.71 -6.95 -12.99
CA VAL A 116 2.49 -6.96 -12.18
C VAL A 116 2.80 -7.12 -10.69
N GLU A 117 3.71 -8.03 -10.33
CA GLU A 117 4.15 -8.23 -8.94
C GLU A 117 4.86 -6.98 -8.39
N LEU A 118 5.73 -6.37 -9.19
CA LEU A 118 6.42 -5.14 -8.83
C LEU A 118 5.47 -3.96 -8.65
N GLY A 119 4.61 -3.69 -9.63
CA GLY A 119 3.70 -2.54 -9.56
C GLY A 119 2.67 -2.70 -8.43
N SER A 120 2.21 -3.93 -8.16
CA SER A 120 1.34 -4.20 -7.02
C SER A 120 2.04 -3.97 -5.68
N THR A 121 3.25 -4.49 -5.53
CA THR A 121 4.06 -4.29 -4.32
C THR A 121 4.43 -2.82 -4.13
N LEU A 122 4.84 -2.12 -5.20
CA LEU A 122 5.20 -0.71 -5.15
C LEU A 122 4.01 0.16 -4.75
N SER A 123 2.81 -0.13 -5.25
CA SER A 123 1.58 0.56 -4.81
C SER A 123 1.35 0.39 -3.31
N GLN A 124 1.46 -0.83 -2.79
CA GLN A 124 1.29 -1.10 -1.36
C GLN A 124 2.35 -0.34 -0.54
N LEU A 125 3.62 -0.40 -0.94
CA LEU A 125 4.69 0.32 -0.26
C LEU A 125 4.46 1.84 -0.26
N LEU A 126 4.00 2.42 -1.37
CA LEU A 126 3.66 3.84 -1.46
C LEU A 126 2.54 4.20 -0.50
N LEU A 127 1.47 3.40 -0.44
CA LEU A 127 0.33 3.64 0.45
C LEU A 127 0.70 3.50 1.93
N ILE A 128 1.50 2.48 2.29
CA ILE A 128 1.97 2.30 3.66
C ILE A 128 2.92 3.45 4.05
N ASN A 129 3.87 3.81 3.18
CA ASN A 129 4.80 4.92 3.46
C ASN A 129 4.12 6.28 3.47
N ALA A 130 2.98 6.47 2.79
CA ALA A 130 2.18 7.67 2.92
C ALA A 130 1.79 7.93 4.39
N VAL A 131 1.40 6.87 5.10
CA VAL A 131 1.05 6.92 6.53
C VAL A 131 2.26 7.31 7.39
N VAL A 132 3.43 6.76 7.06
CA VAL A 132 4.71 7.07 7.73
C VAL A 132 5.12 8.53 7.52
N GLY A 133 4.87 9.08 6.33
CA GLY A 133 5.29 10.43 5.94
C GLY A 133 4.32 11.55 6.31
N TYR A 134 3.10 11.24 6.76
CA TYR A 134 2.17 12.27 7.25
C TYR A 134 2.72 12.99 8.48
N VAL A 135 2.69 14.32 8.43
CA VAL A 135 3.34 15.20 9.42
C VAL A 135 2.79 15.06 10.84
N ARG A 136 1.53 14.65 11.01
CA ARG A 136 0.85 14.55 12.32
C ARG A 136 0.66 13.12 12.82
N THR A 137 1.25 12.12 12.16
CA THR A 137 1.18 10.72 12.62
C THR A 137 1.98 10.56 13.92
N PRO A 138 1.37 10.04 15.02
CA PRO A 138 2.09 9.74 16.24
C PRO A 138 3.27 8.77 15.99
N PRO A 139 4.38 8.88 16.74
CA PRO A 139 5.61 8.13 16.46
C PRO A 139 5.42 6.61 16.56
N GLU A 140 4.55 6.14 17.45
CA GLU A 140 4.21 4.72 17.61
C GLU A 140 3.59 4.14 16.33
N TYR A 141 2.55 4.79 15.80
CA TYR A 141 1.88 4.37 14.56
C TYR A 141 2.79 4.53 13.33
N ARG A 142 3.68 5.52 13.35
CA ARG A 142 4.69 5.69 12.30
C ARG A 142 5.66 4.50 12.25
N SER A 143 6.09 4.01 13.43
CA SER A 143 6.94 2.82 13.53
C SER A 143 6.21 1.55 13.06
N LEU A 144 4.96 1.36 13.48
CA LEU A 144 4.15 0.20 13.08
C LEU A 144 3.90 0.15 11.56
N ALA A 145 3.59 1.29 10.94
CA ALA A 145 3.48 1.39 9.48
C ALA A 145 4.82 1.11 8.80
N GLY A 146 5.93 1.60 9.34
CA GLY A 146 7.27 1.31 8.83
C GLY A 146 7.59 -0.19 8.87
N LEU A 147 7.32 -0.86 10.00
CA LEU A 147 7.49 -2.31 10.16
C LEU A 147 6.63 -3.09 9.17
N SER A 148 5.38 -2.66 8.96
CA SER A 148 4.49 -3.25 7.97
C SER A 148 5.07 -3.13 6.55
N ALA A 149 5.59 -1.95 6.15
CA ALA A 149 6.20 -1.77 4.83
C ALA A 149 7.40 -2.69 4.61
N TRP A 150 8.27 -2.84 5.61
CA TRP A 150 9.40 -3.78 5.55
C TRP A 150 8.93 -5.24 5.51
N GLY A 151 7.89 -5.59 6.27
CA GLY A 151 7.31 -6.92 6.24
C GLY A 151 6.74 -7.28 4.88
N VAL A 152 6.05 -6.35 4.20
CA VAL A 152 5.59 -6.54 2.81
C VAL A 152 6.78 -6.80 1.89
N LEU A 153 7.84 -6.00 1.95
CA LEU A 153 9.03 -6.21 1.12
C LEU A 153 9.66 -7.60 1.36
N ILE A 154 9.87 -7.99 2.62
CA ILE A 154 10.42 -9.30 2.99
C ILE A 154 9.52 -10.43 2.47
N SER A 155 8.20 -10.26 2.57
CA SER A 155 7.25 -11.28 2.13
C SER A 155 7.37 -11.58 0.63
N VAL A 156 7.55 -10.56 -0.21
CA VAL A 156 7.68 -10.71 -1.67
C VAL A 156 8.97 -11.46 -2.02
N TRP A 157 10.06 -11.15 -1.32
CA TRP A 157 11.30 -11.91 -1.45
C TRP A 157 11.11 -13.38 -1.09
N PHE A 158 10.42 -13.69 0.00
CA PHE A 158 10.17 -15.07 0.43
C PHE A 158 9.21 -15.81 -0.52
N ILE A 159 8.17 -15.13 -1.01
CA ILE A 159 7.20 -15.72 -1.97
C ILE A 159 7.89 -16.11 -3.28
N SER A 160 8.97 -15.42 -3.65
CA SER A 160 9.76 -15.72 -4.84
C SER A 160 10.54 -17.03 -4.77
N PHE A 161 10.68 -17.63 -3.59
CA PHE A 161 11.37 -18.91 -3.41
C PHE A 161 10.38 -19.99 -2.94
N ASP A 162 10.15 -21.02 -3.77
CA ASP A 162 9.15 -22.06 -3.50
C ASP A 162 9.29 -22.73 -2.13
N ALA A 163 10.54 -22.94 -1.67
CA ALA A 163 10.83 -23.57 -0.38
C ALA A 163 10.28 -22.78 0.83
N VAL A 164 10.18 -21.45 0.72
CA VAL A 164 9.76 -20.55 1.81
C VAL A 164 8.49 -19.74 1.47
N LYS A 165 7.83 -20.07 0.37
CA LYS A 165 6.64 -19.37 -0.14
C LYS A 165 5.49 -19.31 0.85
N LEU A 166 5.28 -20.37 1.62
CA LEU A 166 4.25 -20.40 2.67
C LEU A 166 4.58 -19.41 3.80
N ALA A 167 5.83 -19.38 4.25
CA ALA A 167 6.29 -18.44 5.27
C ALA A 167 6.15 -17.00 4.78
N GLY A 168 6.52 -16.73 3.52
CA GLY A 168 6.31 -15.43 2.89
C GLY A 168 4.85 -14.99 2.91
N SER A 169 3.91 -15.89 2.64
CA SER A 169 2.46 -15.58 2.65
C SER A 169 1.94 -15.24 4.05
N VAL A 170 2.46 -15.90 5.08
CA VAL A 170 2.14 -15.59 6.48
C VAL A 170 2.70 -14.22 6.87
N ILE A 171 3.94 -13.93 6.49
CA ILE A 171 4.57 -12.61 6.72
C ILE A 171 3.76 -11.52 6.03
N TYR A 172 3.34 -11.76 4.78
CA TYR A 172 2.48 -10.84 4.04
C TYR A 172 1.18 -10.54 4.80
N LEU A 173 0.47 -11.59 5.23
CA LEU A 173 -0.78 -11.44 5.96
C LEU A 173 -0.61 -10.63 7.25
N ILE A 174 0.43 -10.93 8.05
CA ILE A 174 0.75 -10.20 9.27
C ILE A 174 1.06 -8.73 8.95
N SER A 175 1.81 -8.48 7.87
CA SER A 175 2.19 -7.13 7.47
C SER A 175 0.97 -6.30 7.05
N VAL A 176 0.06 -6.88 6.27
CA VAL A 176 -1.20 -6.22 5.87
C VAL A 176 -2.11 -6.02 7.08
N ALA A 177 -2.21 -6.99 7.98
CA ALA A 177 -2.98 -6.86 9.22
C ALA A 177 -2.43 -5.71 10.10
N LEU A 178 -1.10 -5.60 10.20
CA LEU A 178 -0.45 -4.51 10.93
C LEU A 178 -0.69 -3.15 10.28
N TRP A 179 -0.66 -3.09 8.95
CA TRP A 179 -1.02 -1.88 8.21
C TRP A 179 -2.45 -1.45 8.51
N LEU A 180 -3.39 -2.40 8.42
CA LEU A 180 -4.81 -2.16 8.63
C LEU A 180 -5.10 -1.74 10.08
N TYR A 181 -4.47 -2.39 11.06
CA TYR A 181 -4.51 -1.99 12.47
C TYR A 181 -4.06 -0.55 12.66
N THR A 182 -2.94 -0.18 12.04
CA THR A 182 -2.39 1.18 12.11
C THR A 182 -3.36 2.21 11.51
N LEU A 183 -3.96 1.90 10.36
CA LEU A 183 -4.96 2.77 9.72
C LEU A 183 -6.21 2.95 10.57
N LEU A 184 -6.75 1.87 11.15
CA LEU A 184 -7.94 1.93 12.01
C LEU A 184 -7.69 2.82 13.23
N ARG A 185 -6.55 2.64 13.91
CA ARG A 185 -6.16 3.46 15.06
C ARG A 185 -5.93 4.92 14.68
N LEU A 186 -5.32 5.19 13.53
CA LEU A 186 -5.16 6.56 13.06
C LEU A 186 -6.50 7.21 12.71
N HIS A 187 -7.45 6.44 12.22
CA HIS A 187 -8.80 6.93 11.95
C HIS A 187 -9.50 7.33 13.24
N THR A 188 -9.45 6.50 14.30
CA THR A 188 -10.03 6.86 15.61
C THR A 188 -9.36 8.11 16.20
N VAL A 189 -8.02 8.16 16.18
CA VAL A 189 -7.27 9.34 16.66
C VAL A 189 -7.60 10.60 15.84
N SER A 190 -7.82 10.46 14.53
CA SER A 190 -8.22 11.58 13.69
C SER A 190 -9.60 12.12 14.09
N ILE A 191 -10.57 11.23 14.37
CA ILE A 191 -11.93 11.62 14.80
C ILE A 191 -11.87 12.40 16.11
N GLU A 192 -11.15 11.87 17.10
CA GLU A 192 -11.00 12.51 18.41
C GLU A 192 -10.39 13.92 18.29
N ARG A 193 -9.33 14.08 17.49
CA ARG A 193 -8.68 15.37 17.31
C ARG A 193 -9.54 16.38 16.56
N PHE A 194 -10.26 15.96 15.51
CA PHE A 194 -11.15 16.86 14.78
C PHE A 194 -12.39 17.23 15.59
N HIS A 195 -12.87 16.36 16.48
CA HIS A 195 -13.96 16.67 17.41
C HIS A 195 -13.54 17.72 18.44
N ASN A 196 -12.35 17.59 19.02
CA ASN A 196 -11.85 18.55 20.02
C ASN A 196 -11.55 19.93 19.40
N SER A 197 -11.01 20.00 18.17
CA SER A 197 -10.79 21.29 17.49
C SER A 197 -12.10 22.02 17.13
N ALA A 198 -13.23 21.31 17.05
CA ALA A 198 -14.54 21.94 16.84
C ALA A 198 -15.17 22.45 18.15
N GLN A 199 -14.80 21.88 19.30
CA GLN A 199 -15.25 22.35 20.62
C GLN A 199 -14.44 23.54 21.15
N GLU A 200 -13.16 23.66 20.78
CA GLU A 200 -12.32 24.81 21.16
C GLU A 200 -12.63 26.10 20.37
N GLY A 201 -13.58 26.04 19.42
CA GLY A 201 -14.02 27.17 18.59
C GLY A 201 -15.40 27.75 18.96
N LEU A 202 -15.96 27.39 20.11
CA LEU A 202 -17.19 27.93 20.69
C LEU A 202 -16.88 28.73 21.97
#